data_AF-A0A6N9UZH3-F1
#
_entry.id   AF-A0A6N9UZH3-F1
#
_cell.length_a   1.000
_cell.length_b   1.000
_cell.length_c   1.000
_cell.angle_alpha   90.00
_cell.angle_beta   90.00
_cell.angle_gamma   90.00
#
_symmetry.space_group_name_H-M   'P 1'
#
loop_
_entity.id
_entity.type
_entity.pdbx_description
1 polymer ?
#
loop_
_entity_poly.entity_id
_entity_poly.type
_entity_poly.pdbx_seq_one_letter_code
_entity_poly.pdbx_strand_id
1 'polypeptide(L)'
;MTSEPRPAPFRVPDRLFAELAAGGGSAEAVAFLERGERARRLLLLRTLLDRLAELPTPLTPVAEAWDTFKAAAERAPEPVDRLLLAPTTGGWIAHMLRRVHGTATGPPLWAEAGRLNVLALTAALRAGTETSLTVPLTDGALHLPVLGLLRLPAAPPGPTVARATAKAGELTLSGPPAPDGSRASVTCRPTTSPADGGEPDGPRPSGPGPSGPCPAGVPPAPR
;
A
#
# COMPACT_ATOMS: atom_id res chain seq x y z
N MET A 1 28.98 -28.77 -6.77
CA MET A 1 27.84 -28.11 -6.11
C MET A 1 28.38 -27.27 -4.98
N THR A 2 28.59 -25.97 -5.21
CA THR A 2 29.01 -25.02 -4.18
C THR A 2 27.81 -24.72 -3.29
N SER A 3 27.90 -25.06 -2.00
CA SER A 3 26.90 -24.67 -1.02
C SER A 3 26.93 -23.15 -0.87
N GLU A 4 25.84 -22.46 -1.24
CA GLU A 4 25.69 -21.04 -0.93
C GLU A 4 25.77 -20.82 0.60
N PRO A 5 26.38 -19.71 1.07
CA PRO A 5 26.41 -19.40 2.49
C PRO A 5 24.99 -19.24 3.01
N ARG A 6 24.53 -20.19 3.83
CA ARG A 6 23.22 -20.10 4.48
C ARG A 6 23.24 -18.86 5.40
N PRO A 7 22.36 -17.87 5.20
CA PRO A 7 22.39 -16.65 6.00
C PRO A 7 22.21 -16.98 7.48
N ALA A 8 22.98 -16.30 8.33
CA ALA A 8 22.94 -16.53 9.77
C ALA A 8 21.51 -16.31 10.32
N PRO A 9 21.02 -17.18 11.22
CA PRO A 9 19.67 -17.04 11.74
C PRO A 9 19.52 -15.73 12.51
N PHE A 10 18.41 -15.01 12.28
CA PHE A 10 18.09 -13.81 13.04
C PHE A 10 17.87 -14.20 14.51
N ARG A 11 18.72 -13.69 15.40
CA ARG A 11 18.75 -14.02 16.84
C ARG A 11 18.59 -12.74 17.66
N VAL A 12 17.63 -12.73 18.57
CA VAL A 12 17.44 -11.62 19.52
C VAL A 12 18.52 -11.70 20.59
N PRO A 13 19.31 -10.64 20.84
CA PRO A 13 20.21 -10.59 22.00
C PRO A 13 19.43 -10.63 23.30
N ASP A 14 19.89 -11.41 24.28
CA ASP A 14 19.19 -11.65 25.56
C ASP A 14 18.76 -10.36 26.27
N ARG A 15 19.60 -9.32 26.23
CA ARG A 15 19.28 -8.00 26.81
C ARG A 15 18.07 -7.33 26.14
N LEU A 16 17.96 -7.41 24.81
CA LEU A 16 16.85 -6.82 24.05
C LEU A 16 15.59 -7.68 24.21
N PHE A 17 15.75 -9.00 24.34
CA PHE A 17 14.64 -9.88 24.66
C PHE A 17 14.06 -9.58 26.06
N ALA A 18 14.92 -9.46 27.09
CA ALA A 18 14.49 -9.12 28.44
C ALA A 18 13.83 -7.73 28.52
N GLU A 19 14.38 -6.74 27.81
CA GLU A 19 13.79 -5.41 27.69
C GLU A 19 12.38 -5.44 27.07
N LEU A 20 12.23 -6.07 25.91
CA LEU A 20 10.94 -6.20 25.21
C LEU A 20 9.92 -7.00 26.02
N ALA A 21 10.36 -8.07 26.71
CA ALA A 21 9.51 -8.88 27.58
C ALA A 21 9.01 -8.12 28.82
N ALA A 22 9.77 -7.12 29.29
CA ALA A 22 9.35 -6.20 30.35
C ALA A 22 8.45 -5.05 29.84
N GLY A 23 8.08 -5.04 28.55
CA GLY A 23 7.30 -3.96 27.93
C GLY A 23 8.13 -2.74 27.52
N GLY A 24 9.46 -2.86 27.50
CA GLY A 24 10.36 -1.83 26.99
C GLY A 24 10.33 -1.69 25.46
N GLY A 25 11.05 -0.69 24.95
CA GLY A 25 10.97 -0.27 23.55
C GLY A 25 11.99 0.80 23.20
N SER A 26 13.24 0.63 23.63
CA SER A 26 14.35 1.50 23.26
C SER A 26 14.52 1.59 21.74
N ALA A 27 15.11 2.69 21.26
CA ALA A 27 15.40 2.86 19.83
C ALA A 27 16.23 1.70 19.26
N GLU A 28 17.09 1.06 20.07
CA GLU A 28 17.83 -0.12 19.64
C GLU A 28 16.95 -1.38 19.54
N ALA A 29 16.08 -1.61 20.51
CA ALA A 29 15.12 -2.73 20.47
C ALA A 29 14.17 -2.60 19.28
N VAL A 30 13.63 -1.40 19.04
CA VAL A 30 12.77 -1.12 17.88
C VAL A 30 13.53 -1.30 16.56
N ALA A 31 14.73 -0.70 16.42
CA ALA A 31 15.54 -0.89 15.22
C ALA A 31 15.96 -2.35 14.99
N PHE A 32 16.10 -3.15 16.05
CA PHE A 32 16.32 -4.59 15.93
C PHE A 32 15.08 -5.30 15.35
N LEU A 33 13.87 -5.00 15.85
CA LEU A 33 12.62 -5.54 15.31
C LEU A 33 12.38 -5.11 13.86
N GLU A 34 12.62 -3.85 13.51
CA GLU A 34 12.53 -3.34 12.15
C GLU A 34 13.47 -4.08 11.18
N ARG A 35 14.72 -4.33 11.57
CA ARG A 35 15.65 -5.16 10.77
C ARG A 35 15.11 -6.58 10.56
N GLY A 36 14.48 -7.17 11.58
CA GLY A 36 13.89 -8.51 11.50
C GLY A 36 12.70 -8.57 10.55
N GLU A 37 11.76 -7.64 10.69
CA GLU A 37 10.60 -7.53 9.80
C GLU A 37 10.99 -7.15 8.37
N ARG A 38 12.02 -6.30 8.18
CA ARG A 38 12.59 -6.00 6.86
C ARG A 38 13.11 -7.28 6.19
N ALA A 39 13.93 -8.07 6.88
CA ALA A 39 14.49 -9.31 6.35
C ALA A 39 13.39 -10.34 6.03
N ARG A 40 12.45 -10.56 6.96
CA ARG A 40 11.26 -11.41 6.78
C ARG A 40 10.46 -11.00 5.55
N ARG A 41 10.22 -9.70 5.38
CA ARG A 41 9.38 -9.16 4.31
C ARG A 41 10.04 -9.21 2.94
N LEU A 42 11.36 -9.02 2.86
CA LEU A 42 12.12 -9.26 1.63
C LEU A 42 12.04 -10.73 1.20
N LEU A 43 12.17 -11.68 2.16
CA LEU A 43 12.02 -13.11 1.88
C LEU A 43 10.61 -13.43 1.34
N LEU A 44 9.56 -13.00 2.05
CA LEU A 44 8.17 -13.23 1.64
C LEU A 44 7.85 -12.57 0.28
N LEU A 45 8.37 -11.36 0.04
CA LEU A 45 8.22 -10.66 -1.24
C LEU A 45 8.95 -11.38 -2.37
N ARG A 46 10.17 -11.89 -2.13
CA ARG A 46 10.92 -12.70 -3.12
C ARG A 46 10.12 -13.94 -3.51
N THR A 47 9.63 -14.71 -2.54
CA THR A 47 8.79 -15.89 -2.78
C THR A 47 7.49 -15.54 -3.53
N LEU A 48 6.91 -14.37 -3.24
CA LEU A 48 5.72 -13.89 -3.95
C LEU A 48 6.03 -13.50 -5.39
N LEU A 49 7.11 -12.75 -5.66
CA LEU A 49 7.50 -12.31 -7.00
C LEU A 49 7.66 -13.48 -7.97
N ASP A 50 8.28 -14.59 -7.53
CA ASP A 50 8.42 -15.81 -8.34
C ASP A 50 7.06 -16.45 -8.70
N ARG A 51 6.01 -16.22 -7.91
CA ARG A 51 4.64 -16.66 -8.22
C ARG A 51 3.86 -15.65 -9.06
N LEU A 52 4.16 -14.36 -8.94
CA LEU A 52 3.50 -13.31 -9.73
C LEU A 52 4.03 -13.25 -11.16
N ALA A 53 5.30 -13.59 -11.40
CA ALA A 53 5.91 -13.62 -12.73
C ALA A 53 5.14 -14.52 -13.73
N GLU A 54 4.59 -15.64 -13.24
CA GLU A 54 3.82 -16.61 -14.02
C GLU A 54 2.33 -16.24 -14.19
N LEU A 55 1.87 -15.13 -13.59
CA LEU A 55 0.45 -14.77 -13.57
C LEU A 55 0.07 -13.90 -14.80
N PRO A 56 -0.87 -14.35 -15.66
CA PRO A 56 -1.41 -13.50 -16.72
C PRO A 56 -2.09 -12.25 -16.15
N THR A 57 -1.73 -11.08 -16.67
CA THR A 57 -2.21 -9.79 -16.15
C THR A 57 -2.36 -8.74 -17.24
N PRO A 58 -3.41 -7.88 -17.20
CA PRO A 58 -3.54 -6.72 -18.09
C PRO A 58 -2.72 -5.49 -17.64
N LEU A 59 -1.90 -5.66 -16.59
CA LEU A 59 -1.13 -4.60 -15.93
C LEU A 59 0.30 -4.54 -16.46
N THR A 60 1.11 -3.60 -15.97
CA THR A 60 2.56 -3.63 -16.23
C THR A 60 3.15 -4.94 -15.69
N PRO A 61 4.01 -5.64 -16.46
CA PRO A 61 4.63 -6.89 -16.04
C PRO A 61 5.39 -6.78 -14.72
N VAL A 62 5.40 -7.89 -13.97
CA VAL A 62 6.01 -7.99 -12.63
C VAL A 62 7.48 -7.62 -12.63
N ALA A 63 8.23 -7.98 -13.68
CA ALA A 63 9.64 -7.61 -13.83
C ALA A 63 9.83 -6.09 -13.92
N GLU A 64 9.11 -5.41 -14.82
CA GLU A 64 9.20 -3.96 -15.03
C GLU A 64 8.74 -3.15 -13.79
N ALA A 65 7.68 -3.63 -13.13
CA ALA A 65 7.21 -3.08 -11.86
C ALA A 65 8.28 -3.23 -10.75
N TRP A 66 8.93 -4.38 -10.69
CA TRP A 66 9.99 -4.65 -9.73
C TRP A 66 11.27 -3.86 -10.01
N ASP A 67 11.63 -3.68 -11.28
CA ASP A 67 12.74 -2.83 -11.71
C ASP A 67 12.48 -1.36 -11.33
N THR A 68 11.26 -0.87 -11.53
CA THR A 68 10.83 0.47 -11.05
C THR A 68 10.98 0.58 -9.52
N PHE A 69 10.56 -0.44 -8.76
CA PHE A 69 10.70 -0.44 -7.30
C PHE A 69 12.16 -0.45 -6.84
N LYS A 70 13.04 -1.25 -7.49
CA LYS A 70 14.48 -1.26 -7.20
C LYS A 70 15.14 0.08 -7.49
N ALA A 71 14.88 0.68 -8.66
CA ALA A 71 15.44 1.99 -9.01
C ALA A 71 15.01 3.09 -8.02
N ALA A 72 13.77 3.04 -7.53
CA ALA A 72 13.31 3.93 -6.45
C ALA A 72 14.04 3.65 -5.12
N ALA A 73 14.26 2.38 -4.75
CA ALA A 73 14.98 1.98 -3.54
C ALA A 73 16.46 2.39 -3.57
N GLU A 74 17.12 2.29 -4.73
CA GLU A 74 18.49 2.75 -4.95
C GLU A 74 18.60 4.28 -4.85
N ARG A 75 17.60 5.02 -5.37
CA ARG A 75 17.55 6.49 -5.35
C ARG A 75 17.20 7.07 -3.98
N ALA A 76 16.32 6.42 -3.23
CA ALA A 76 15.79 6.89 -1.95
C ALA A 76 15.46 5.70 -1.02
N PRO A 77 16.47 5.06 -0.40
CA PRO A 77 16.28 3.83 0.35
C PRO A 77 15.37 3.99 1.57
N GLU A 78 15.49 5.09 2.32
CA GLU A 78 14.75 5.27 3.58
C GLU A 78 13.22 5.45 3.39
N PRO A 79 12.72 6.27 2.44
CA PRO A 79 11.29 6.29 2.11
C PRO A 79 10.75 4.97 1.56
N VAL A 80 11.56 4.21 0.82
CA VAL A 80 11.14 2.93 0.22
C VAL A 80 11.18 1.79 1.24
N ASP A 81 12.11 1.79 2.19
CA ASP A 81 12.14 0.86 3.32
C ASP A 81 10.97 1.09 4.29
N ARG A 82 10.44 2.33 4.40
CA ARG A 82 9.17 2.65 5.08
C ARG A 82 7.91 2.25 4.30
N LEU A 83 8.03 1.97 2.99
CA LEU A 83 6.96 1.41 2.14
C LEU A 83 7.01 -0.13 2.10
N LEU A 84 8.23 -0.69 2.19
CA LEU A 84 8.50 -1.88 3.00
C LEU A 84 8.17 -1.57 4.49
N LEU A 85 8.24 -2.51 5.43
CA LEU A 85 7.70 -2.39 6.81
C LEU A 85 6.19 -2.02 6.97
N ALA A 86 5.64 -0.98 6.33
CA ALA A 86 4.25 -0.52 6.35
C ALA A 86 3.21 -1.66 6.46
N PRO A 87 2.30 -1.64 7.45
CA PRO A 87 1.43 -2.79 7.77
C PRO A 87 0.57 -3.28 6.60
N THR A 88 0.00 -2.37 5.81
CA THR A 88 -0.90 -2.67 4.68
C THR A 88 -0.24 -3.55 3.62
N THR A 89 0.99 -3.23 3.24
CA THR A 89 1.81 -3.99 2.31
C THR A 89 2.21 -5.36 2.88
N GLY A 90 2.46 -5.46 4.19
CA GLY A 90 2.80 -6.74 4.85
C GLY A 90 1.60 -7.69 4.90
N GLY A 91 0.43 -7.15 5.26
CA GLY A 91 -0.85 -7.85 5.16
C GLY A 91 -1.15 -8.31 3.73
N TRP A 92 -0.87 -7.47 2.73
CA TRP A 92 -1.00 -7.84 1.31
C TRP A 92 -0.06 -8.97 0.90
N ILE A 93 1.25 -8.91 1.21
CA ILE A 93 2.19 -10.00 0.87
C ILE A 93 1.72 -11.31 1.50
N ALA A 94 1.37 -11.30 2.79
CA ALA A 94 0.89 -12.48 3.50
C ALA A 94 -0.44 -13.01 2.95
N HIS A 95 -1.37 -12.13 2.56
CA HIS A 95 -2.64 -12.50 1.93
C HIS A 95 -2.42 -13.10 0.54
N MET A 96 -1.64 -12.44 -0.32
CA MET A 96 -1.32 -12.93 -1.65
C MET A 96 -0.58 -14.27 -1.64
N LEU A 97 0.33 -14.49 -0.69
CA LEU A 97 0.92 -15.81 -0.48
C LEU A 97 -0.15 -16.86 -0.17
N ARG A 98 -1.16 -16.57 0.69
CA ARG A 98 -2.28 -17.51 0.89
C ARG A 98 -3.14 -17.70 -0.37
N ARG A 99 -3.41 -16.63 -1.13
CA ARG A 99 -4.14 -16.70 -2.42
C ARG A 99 -3.47 -17.65 -3.42
N VAL A 100 -2.16 -17.49 -3.66
CA VAL A 100 -1.42 -18.34 -4.63
C VAL A 100 -1.18 -19.77 -4.14
N HIS A 101 -1.32 -20.03 -2.84
CA HIS A 101 -1.34 -21.39 -2.26
C HIS A 101 -2.75 -21.95 -2.07
N GLY A 102 -3.80 -21.29 -2.58
CA GLY A 102 -5.19 -21.77 -2.50
C GLY A 102 -5.83 -21.76 -1.11
N THR A 103 -5.21 -21.09 -0.12
CA THR A 103 -5.67 -21.03 1.28
C THR A 103 -6.37 -19.72 1.63
N ALA A 104 -6.67 -18.88 0.64
CA ALA A 104 -7.51 -17.69 0.78
C ALA A 104 -8.30 -17.40 -0.51
N THR A 105 -9.45 -16.76 -0.35
CA THR A 105 -10.28 -16.19 -1.43
C THR A 105 -10.19 -14.67 -1.42
N GLY A 106 -10.70 -14.01 -2.46
CA GLY A 106 -10.66 -12.56 -2.61
C GLY A 106 -11.02 -12.11 -4.02
N PRO A 107 -10.77 -10.83 -4.39
CA PRO A 107 -11.02 -10.30 -5.74
C PRO A 107 -10.16 -11.00 -6.81
N PRO A 108 -10.39 -10.76 -8.12
CA PRO A 108 -9.60 -11.36 -9.20
C PRO A 108 -8.09 -11.27 -8.97
N LEU A 109 -7.39 -12.39 -9.14
CA LEU A 109 -6.01 -12.55 -8.69
C LEU A 109 -5.05 -11.54 -9.33
N TRP A 110 -5.28 -11.18 -10.61
CA TRP A 110 -4.50 -10.16 -11.33
C TRP A 110 -4.62 -8.77 -10.69
N ALA A 111 -5.79 -8.40 -10.16
CA ALA A 111 -6.04 -7.08 -9.58
C ALA A 111 -5.34 -6.95 -8.22
N GLU A 112 -5.35 -8.03 -7.43
CA GLU A 112 -4.67 -8.04 -6.13
C GLU A 112 -3.14 -8.21 -6.27
N ALA A 113 -2.67 -9.04 -7.20
CA ALA A 113 -1.26 -9.07 -7.61
C ALA A 113 -0.78 -7.70 -8.11
N GLY A 114 -1.66 -6.98 -8.80
CA GLY A 114 -1.44 -5.63 -9.30
C GLY A 114 -1.08 -4.57 -8.26
N ARG A 115 -1.26 -4.84 -6.95
CA ARG A 115 -0.75 -3.96 -5.90
C ARG A 115 0.78 -3.85 -5.91
N LEU A 116 1.53 -4.77 -6.54
CA LEU A 116 2.95 -4.56 -6.84
C LEU A 116 3.19 -3.32 -7.72
N ASN A 117 2.39 -3.12 -8.77
CA ASN A 117 2.47 -1.93 -9.62
C ASN A 117 2.17 -0.65 -8.82
N VAL A 118 1.23 -0.72 -7.87
CA VAL A 118 0.90 0.40 -6.98
C VAL A 118 2.01 0.70 -5.96
N LEU A 119 2.71 -0.34 -5.48
CA LEU A 119 3.91 -0.19 -4.63
C LEU A 119 5.08 0.43 -5.40
N ALA A 120 5.33 -0.02 -6.63
CA ALA A 120 6.35 0.55 -7.51
C ALA A 120 6.07 2.03 -7.84
N LEU A 121 4.81 2.37 -8.15
CA LEU A 121 4.37 3.74 -8.37
C LEU A 121 4.57 4.63 -7.12
N THR A 122 4.14 4.13 -5.96
CA THR A 122 4.33 4.85 -4.68
C THR A 122 5.81 5.02 -4.35
N ALA A 123 6.64 4.00 -4.60
CA ALA A 123 8.08 4.07 -4.40
C ALA A 123 8.69 5.15 -5.31
N ALA A 124 8.33 5.20 -6.59
CA ALA A 124 8.82 6.19 -7.53
C ALA A 124 8.42 7.63 -7.12
N LEU A 125 7.16 7.84 -6.72
CA LEU A 125 6.69 9.12 -6.19
C LEU A 125 7.47 9.56 -4.94
N ARG A 126 7.78 8.64 -4.02
CA ARG A 126 8.58 8.90 -2.81
C ARG A 126 10.07 9.10 -3.09
N ALA A 127 10.60 8.52 -4.15
CA ALA A 127 11.99 8.66 -4.59
C ALA A 127 12.23 9.84 -5.55
N GLY A 128 11.16 10.47 -6.06
CA GLY A 128 11.24 11.50 -7.09
C GLY A 128 11.70 10.96 -8.45
N THR A 129 11.49 9.67 -8.74
CA THR A 129 11.79 9.07 -10.04
C THR A 129 10.57 9.09 -10.96
N GLU A 130 10.79 9.16 -12.27
CA GLU A 130 9.71 9.11 -13.27
C GLU A 130 9.35 7.65 -13.62
N THR A 131 8.06 7.35 -13.75
CA THR A 131 7.58 6.04 -14.23
C THR A 131 6.17 6.14 -14.81
N SER A 132 5.76 5.17 -15.63
CA SER A 132 4.41 5.05 -16.18
C SER A 132 3.96 3.60 -16.16
N LEU A 133 3.16 3.22 -15.16
CA LEU A 133 2.70 1.84 -14.95
C LEU A 133 1.21 1.70 -15.26
N THR A 134 0.80 0.56 -15.81
CA THR A 134 -0.62 0.17 -15.83
C THR A 134 -0.95 -0.45 -14.47
N VAL A 135 -1.88 0.17 -13.73
CA VAL A 135 -2.25 -0.16 -12.34
C VAL A 135 -3.70 -0.65 -12.24
N PRO A 136 -4.03 -1.49 -11.25
CA PRO A 136 -5.40 -1.87 -10.97
C PRO A 136 -6.14 -0.71 -10.27
N LEU A 137 -7.43 -0.57 -10.57
CA LEU A 137 -8.37 0.23 -9.81
C LEU A 137 -9.45 -0.67 -9.20
N THR A 138 -9.94 -0.32 -8.02
CA THR A 138 -11.13 -0.92 -7.41
C THR A 138 -12.20 0.15 -7.33
N ASP A 139 -13.32 -0.01 -8.06
CA ASP A 139 -14.41 0.97 -8.13
C ASP A 139 -13.90 2.38 -8.52
N GLY A 140 -13.01 2.43 -9.51
CA GLY A 140 -12.35 3.65 -9.95
C GLY A 140 -11.25 4.21 -9.03
N ALA A 141 -10.94 3.53 -7.92
CA ALA A 141 -10.04 4.04 -6.90
C ALA A 141 -8.67 3.34 -6.90
N LEU A 142 -7.60 4.15 -6.82
CA LEU A 142 -6.21 3.74 -6.66
C LEU A 142 -5.78 4.00 -5.21
N HIS A 143 -5.67 2.94 -4.41
CA HIS A 143 -5.19 3.01 -3.03
C HIS A 143 -3.67 2.99 -2.97
N LEU A 144 -3.05 4.16 -2.80
CA LEU A 144 -1.60 4.33 -2.68
C LEU A 144 -1.19 4.17 -1.19
N PRO A 145 -0.40 3.14 -0.83
CA PRO A 145 0.07 3.02 0.55
C PRO A 145 0.81 4.29 0.99
N VAL A 146 0.58 4.73 2.23
CA VAL A 146 1.12 5.97 2.84
C VAL A 146 0.85 7.30 2.11
N LEU A 147 0.23 7.32 0.93
CA LEU A 147 -0.14 8.53 0.17
C LEU A 147 -1.66 8.73 0.03
N GLY A 148 -2.48 7.73 0.38
CA GLY A 148 -3.94 7.85 0.44
C GLY A 148 -4.66 7.26 -0.77
N LEU A 149 -5.61 8.01 -1.32
CA LEU A 149 -6.52 7.55 -2.39
C LEU A 149 -6.55 8.55 -3.53
N LEU A 150 -6.40 8.06 -4.76
CA LEU A 150 -6.76 8.81 -5.97
C LEU A 150 -7.95 8.13 -6.65
N ARG A 151 -8.96 8.89 -7.07
CA ARG A 151 -10.16 8.34 -7.73
C ARG A 151 -10.27 8.89 -9.16
N LEU A 152 -10.37 7.98 -10.12
CA LEU A 152 -10.68 8.32 -11.50
C LEU A 152 -12.19 8.63 -11.64
N PRO A 153 -12.59 9.80 -12.17
CA PRO A 153 -13.99 10.10 -12.42
C PRO A 153 -14.62 9.13 -13.42
N ALA A 154 -15.92 8.83 -13.24
CA ALA A 154 -16.75 8.03 -14.16
C ALA A 154 -16.22 6.61 -14.51
N ALA A 155 -15.28 6.05 -13.74
CA ALA A 155 -14.88 4.67 -13.89
C ALA A 155 -16.02 3.71 -13.46
N PRO A 156 -16.23 2.58 -14.17
CA PRO A 156 -17.28 1.62 -13.80
C PRO A 156 -16.92 0.88 -12.50
N PRO A 157 -17.93 0.31 -11.81
CA PRO A 157 -17.72 -0.48 -10.60
C PRO A 157 -16.92 -1.76 -10.88
N GLY A 158 -16.27 -2.29 -9.85
CA GLY A 158 -15.44 -3.48 -9.92
C GLY A 158 -13.97 -3.22 -10.28
N PRO A 159 -13.21 -4.29 -10.55
CA PRO A 159 -11.78 -4.21 -10.85
C PRO A 159 -11.55 -3.76 -12.29
N THR A 160 -10.84 -2.64 -12.46
CA THR A 160 -10.51 -2.05 -13.76
C THR A 160 -9.01 -1.73 -13.85
N VAL A 161 -8.55 -1.24 -15.01
CA VAL A 161 -7.16 -0.83 -15.23
C VAL A 161 -7.09 0.64 -15.63
N ALA A 162 -6.00 1.30 -15.23
CA ALA A 162 -5.68 2.65 -15.65
C ALA A 162 -4.17 2.81 -15.81
N ARG A 163 -3.74 3.79 -16.61
CA ARG A 163 -2.33 4.18 -16.69
C ARG A 163 -2.05 5.27 -15.66
N ALA A 164 -1.11 5.00 -14.77
CA ALA A 164 -0.62 5.92 -13.76
C ALA A 164 0.81 6.36 -14.11
N THR A 165 1.00 7.67 -14.26
CA THR A 165 2.29 8.29 -14.56
C THR A 165 2.73 9.13 -13.38
N ALA A 166 3.92 8.84 -12.84
CA ALA A 166 4.60 9.69 -11.87
C ALA A 166 5.67 10.52 -12.60
N LYS A 167 5.62 11.84 -12.47
CA LYS A 167 6.57 12.77 -13.09
C LYS A 167 6.71 14.06 -12.28
N ALA A 168 7.94 14.50 -12.00
CA ALA A 168 8.23 15.75 -11.27
C ALA A 168 7.46 15.94 -9.94
N GLY A 169 7.15 14.82 -9.25
CA GLY A 169 6.35 14.79 -8.01
C GLY A 169 4.83 14.78 -8.21
N GLU A 170 4.35 14.85 -9.45
CA GLU A 170 2.93 14.74 -9.80
C GLU A 170 2.57 13.30 -10.19
N LEU A 171 1.33 12.94 -9.89
CA LEU A 171 0.70 11.69 -10.28
C LEU A 171 -0.48 12.00 -11.19
N THR A 172 -0.42 11.53 -12.44
CA THR A 172 -1.54 11.54 -13.37
C THR A 172 -2.09 10.13 -13.54
N LEU A 173 -3.38 9.95 -13.30
CA LEU A 173 -4.12 8.72 -13.59
C LEU A 173 -4.98 8.96 -14.83
N SER A 174 -4.95 8.04 -15.80
CA SER A 174 -5.78 8.09 -17.00
C SER A 174 -6.44 6.74 -17.27
N GLY A 175 -7.74 6.77 -17.55
CA GLY A 175 -8.51 5.58 -17.89
C GLY A 175 -8.22 5.06 -19.30
N PRO A 176 -8.83 3.93 -19.68
CA PRO A 176 -8.91 3.52 -21.07
C PRO A 176 -9.64 4.59 -21.92
N PRO A 177 -9.41 4.63 -23.24
CA PRO A 177 -10.20 5.46 -24.14
C PRO A 177 -11.68 5.04 -24.11
N ALA A 178 -12.57 6.02 -24.02
CA ALA A 178 -14.00 5.84 -24.19
C ALA A 178 -14.36 5.68 -25.69
N PRO A 179 -15.58 5.23 -26.04
CA PRO A 179 -15.99 5.02 -27.44
C PRO A 179 -15.97 6.29 -28.31
N ASP A 180 -16.06 7.47 -27.70
CA ASP A 180 -15.95 8.79 -28.34
C ASP A 180 -14.50 9.29 -28.49
N GLY A 181 -13.51 8.47 -28.09
CA GLY A 181 -12.09 8.82 -28.08
C GLY A 181 -11.63 9.65 -26.88
N SER A 182 -12.54 10.09 -26.01
CA SER A 182 -12.18 10.81 -24.79
C SER A 182 -11.47 9.91 -23.77
N ARG A 183 -10.78 10.51 -22.80
CA ARG A 183 -10.21 9.80 -21.65
C ARG A 183 -10.49 10.54 -20.36
N ALA A 184 -11.14 9.87 -19.42
CA ALA A 184 -11.14 10.32 -18.04
C ALA A 184 -9.69 10.37 -17.53
N SER A 185 -9.31 11.49 -16.90
CA SER A 185 -8.02 11.64 -16.25
C SER A 185 -8.13 12.54 -15.03
N VAL A 186 -7.24 12.32 -14.08
CA VAL A 186 -7.09 13.14 -12.87
C VAL A 186 -5.60 13.26 -12.56
N THR A 187 -5.15 14.47 -12.24
CA THR A 187 -3.78 14.76 -11.81
C THR A 187 -3.79 15.32 -10.40
N CYS A 188 -2.86 14.87 -9.57
CA CYS A 188 -2.61 15.45 -8.26
C CYS A 188 -1.10 15.49 -7.96
N ARG A 189 -0.72 16.24 -6.93
CA ARG A 189 0.65 16.25 -6.38
C ARG A 189 0.58 15.67 -4.96
N PRO A 190 0.86 14.37 -4.76
CA PRO A 190 0.75 13.75 -3.44
C PRO A 190 1.73 14.39 -2.44
N THR A 191 1.30 14.59 -1.19
CA THR A 191 2.20 15.01 -0.11
C THR A 191 3.12 13.85 0.24
N THR A 192 4.38 13.92 -0.19
CA THR A 192 5.39 12.86 0.00
C THR A 192 6.24 13.04 1.26
N SER A 193 6.36 14.28 1.75
CA SER A 193 6.82 14.57 3.12
C SER A 193 5.79 14.05 4.14
N PRO A 194 6.20 13.78 5.40
CA PRO A 194 5.26 13.80 6.50
C PRO A 194 4.47 15.11 6.46
N ALA A 195 3.20 15.10 6.87
CA ALA A 195 2.60 16.34 7.33
C ALA A 195 3.45 16.78 8.53
N ASP A 196 4.05 17.97 8.45
CA ASP A 196 4.54 18.62 9.66
C ASP A 196 3.40 18.60 10.68
N GLY A 197 3.74 18.30 11.94
CA GLY A 197 2.78 18.14 13.03
C GLY A 197 2.16 19.46 13.44
N GLY A 198 1.50 20.14 12.48
CA GLY A 198 0.69 21.30 12.70
C GLY A 198 -0.28 21.00 13.82
N GLU A 199 -0.18 21.81 14.86
CA GLU A 199 -1.04 21.79 16.03
C GLU A 199 -2.50 21.60 15.58
N PRO A 200 -3.23 20.61 16.12
CA PRO A 200 -4.55 20.28 15.60
C PRO A 200 -5.43 21.53 15.63
N ASP A 201 -5.86 21.93 14.43
CA ASP A 201 -6.62 23.16 14.18
C ASP A 201 -7.69 23.34 15.27
N GLY A 202 -7.62 24.46 15.98
CA GLY A 202 -8.17 24.62 17.33
C GLY A 202 -9.66 24.28 17.41
N PRO A 203 -10.19 23.96 18.61
CA PRO A 203 -11.53 23.39 18.77
C PRO A 203 -12.56 24.19 17.99
N ARG A 204 -13.08 23.56 16.92
CA ARG A 204 -14.07 24.18 16.02
C ARG A 204 -15.21 24.74 16.87
N PRO A 205 -15.65 25.99 16.62
CA PRO A 205 -16.67 26.62 17.45
C PRO A 205 -17.92 25.75 17.45
N SER A 206 -18.29 25.27 18.64
CA SER A 206 -19.48 24.46 18.86
C SER A 206 -20.71 25.32 18.58
N GLY A 207 -21.26 25.20 17.37
CA GLY A 207 -22.56 25.76 17.02
C GLY A 207 -23.63 25.20 17.96
N PRO A 208 -24.66 25.99 18.32
CA PRO A 208 -25.68 25.55 19.26
C PRO A 208 -26.44 24.35 18.69
N GLY A 209 -26.37 23.21 19.39
CA GLY A 209 -27.12 22.02 19.03
C GLY A 209 -28.63 22.25 19.18
N PRO A 210 -29.48 21.68 18.31
CA PRO A 210 -30.93 21.85 18.41
C PRO A 210 -31.47 21.13 19.65
N SER A 211 -31.85 21.90 20.66
CA SER A 211 -32.56 21.42 21.84
C SER A 211 -34.02 21.08 21.50
N GLY A 212 -34.27 19.83 21.09
CA GLY A 212 -35.60 19.26 20.92
C GLY A 212 -35.82 18.09 21.89
N PRO A 213 -36.95 18.02 22.63
CA PRO A 213 -37.20 16.92 23.56
C PRO A 213 -37.50 15.61 22.82
N CYS A 214 -36.97 14.48 23.33
CA CYS A 214 -37.33 13.15 22.85
C CYS A 214 -38.84 12.87 23.06
N PRO A 215 -39.58 12.43 22.04
CA PRO A 215 -40.92 11.89 22.23
C PRO A 215 -40.85 10.51 22.90
N ALA A 216 -41.70 10.29 23.91
CA ALA A 216 -41.74 9.06 24.68
C ALA A 216 -42.74 8.03 24.12
N GLY A 217 -42.43 6.74 24.27
CA GLY A 217 -43.41 5.66 24.39
C GLY A 217 -44.11 5.17 23.12
N VAL A 218 -43.69 4.00 22.63
CA VAL A 218 -44.52 3.15 21.75
C VAL A 218 -45.25 2.12 22.63
N PRO A 219 -46.60 2.05 22.61
CA PRO A 219 -47.33 1.00 23.34
C PRO A 219 -47.33 -0.34 22.56
N PRO A 220 -47.40 -1.49 23.26
CA PRO A 220 -47.40 -2.81 22.62
C PRO A 220 -48.75 -3.14 21.97
N ALA A 221 -48.69 -3.94 20.89
CA ALA A 221 -49.87 -4.40 20.15
C ALA A 221 -50.69 -5.49 20.89
N PRO A 222 -52.01 -5.58 20.65
CA PRO A 222 -52.85 -6.66 21.18
C PRO A 222 -52.59 -8.00 20.48
N ARG A 223 -53.05 -9.08 21.13
CA ARG A 223 -52.98 -10.47 20.64
C ARG A 223 -54.08 -10.81 19.65
#